data_AF-A0A931HQT3-F1
#
_entry.id   AF-A0A931HQT3-F1
#
_cell.length_a   1.000
_cell.length_b   1.000
_cell.length_c   1.000
_cell.angle_alpha   90.00
_cell.angle_beta   90.00
_cell.angle_gamma   90.00
#
_symmetry.space_group_name_H-M   'P 1'
#
loop_
_entity.id
_entity.type
_entity.pdbx_description
1 polymer ?
#
loop_
_entity_poly.entity_id
_entity_poly.type
_entity_poly.pdbx_seq_one_letter_code
_entity_poly.pdbx_strand_id
1 'polypeptide(L)' 'LGTVQVLGLPTHVDGRAVGPATRPPILGEHTDEILAEIGFTADQIDNFRQEGAV' A
#
# COMPACT_ATOMS: atom_id res chain seq x y z
N LEU A 1 -6.35 15.31 -3.10
CA LEU A 1 -6.24 14.14 -4.01
C LEU A 1 -7.14 14.40 -5.21
N GLY A 2 -6.64 14.15 -6.43
CA GLY A 2 -7.39 14.31 -7.67
C GLY A 2 -7.94 12.99 -8.21
N THR A 3 -8.82 13.04 -9.20
CA THR A 3 -9.33 11.86 -9.91
C THR A 3 -8.47 11.53 -11.12
N VAL A 4 -8.16 10.26 -11.33
CA VAL A 4 -7.45 9.75 -12.51
C VAL A 4 -8.25 8.63 -13.17
N GLN A 5 -8.23 8.59 -14.50
CA GLN A 5 -8.75 7.45 -15.26
C GLN A 5 -7.61 6.47 -15.52
N VAL A 6 -7.83 5.20 -15.16
CA VAL A 6 -6.88 4.11 -15.38
C VAL A 6 -7.52 3.04 -16.23
N LEU A 7 -6.71 2.32 -16.99
CA LEU A 7 -7.18 1.14 -17.71
C LEU A 7 -7.57 0.05 -16.70
N GLY A 8 -8.77 -0.50 -16.86
CA GLY A 8 -9.24 -1.65 -16.07
C GLY A 8 -8.56 -2.95 -16.50
N LEU A 9 -8.80 -4.03 -15.75
CA LEU A 9 -8.35 -5.36 -16.18
C LEU A 9 -9.10 -5.79 -17.46
N PRO A 10 -8.45 -6.52 -18.37
CA PRO A 10 -9.10 -6.94 -19.63
C PRO A 10 -10.19 -8.00 -19.41
N THR A 11 -10.28 -8.58 -18.22
CA THR A 11 -11.20 -9.66 -17.86
C THR A 11 -12.44 -9.14 -17.13
N HIS A 12 -13.55 -9.88 -17.29
CA HIS A 12 -14.79 -9.67 -16.56
C HIS A 12 -15.08 -10.89 -15.70
N VAL A 13 -15.63 -10.68 -14.51
CA VAL A 13 -16.08 -11.74 -13.60
C VAL A 13 -17.58 -11.59 -13.39
N ASP A 14 -18.36 -12.63 -13.67
CA ASP A 14 -19.83 -12.61 -13.64
C ASP A 14 -20.44 -11.41 -14.39
N GLY A 15 -19.86 -11.09 -15.55
CA GLY A 15 -20.30 -9.98 -16.40
C GLY A 15 -19.88 -8.58 -15.92
N ARG A 16 -19.12 -8.45 -14.82
CA ARG A 16 -18.65 -7.16 -14.29
C ARG A 16 -17.18 -6.93 -14.58
N ALA A 17 -16.84 -5.71 -14.99
CA ALA A 17 -15.46 -5.28 -15.15
C ALA A 17 -14.76 -5.22 -13.77
N VAL A 18 -13.50 -5.66 -13.72
CA VAL A 18 -12.70 -5.61 -12.49
C VAL A 18 -11.79 -4.38 -12.52
N GLY A 19 -11.98 -3.50 -11.55
CA GLY A 19 -11.19 -2.27 -11.38
C GLY A 19 -10.46 -2.22 -10.03
N PRO A 20 -9.52 -1.28 -9.85
CA PRO A 20 -8.84 -1.06 -8.58
C PRO A 20 -9.85 -0.70 -7.47
N ALA A 21 -9.70 -1.33 -6.30
CA ALA A 21 -10.57 -1.04 -5.16
C ALA A 21 -10.22 0.28 -4.46
N THR A 22 -8.95 0.68 -4.51
CA THR A 22 -8.42 1.86 -3.82
C THR A 22 -7.41 2.60 -4.71
N ARG A 23 -7.00 3.79 -4.25
CA ARG A 23 -5.90 4.53 -4.87
C ARG A 23 -4.58 3.77 -4.73
N PRO A 24 -3.59 4.03 -5.60
CA PRO A 24 -2.23 3.58 -5.36
C PRO A 24 -1.71 4.10 -4.00
N PRO A 25 -0.93 3.29 -3.27
CA PRO A 25 -0.29 3.75 -2.04
C PRO A 25 0.74 4.83 -2.33
N ILE A 26 0.92 5.75 -1.39
CA ILE A 26 2.07 6.67 -1.41
C ILE A 26 3.33 5.95 -0.92
N LEU A 27 4.49 6.56 -1.16
CA LEU A 27 5.76 6.05 -0.65
C LEU A 27 5.68 5.91 0.89
N GLY A 28 5.90 4.69 1.38
CA GLY A 28 5.92 4.39 2.81
C GLY A 28 4.55 4.26 3.49
N GLU A 29 3.43 4.31 2.75
CA GLU A 29 2.07 4.33 3.34
C GLU A 29 1.79 3.18 4.32
N HIS A 30 2.29 1.98 4.01
CA HIS A 30 2.04 0.77 4.80
C HIS A 30 3.31 0.24 5.50
N THR A 31 4.40 1.01 5.54
CA THR A 31 5.67 0.54 6.12
C THR A 31 5.49 0.12 7.58
N ASP A 32 4.92 0.99 8.41
CA ASP A 32 4.75 0.72 9.85
C ASP A 32 3.75 -0.42 10.10
N GLU A 33 2.65 -0.45 9.34
CA GLU A 33 1.62 -1.49 9.42
C GLU A 33 2.22 -2.88 9.18
N ILE A 34 2.96 -3.04 8.08
CA ILE A 34 3.56 -4.32 7.71
C ILE A 34 4.69 -4.71 8.68
N LEU A 35 5.52 -3.76 9.11
CA LEU A 35 6.57 -4.04 10.09
C LEU A 35 5.99 -4.50 11.43
N ALA A 36 4.91 -3.87 11.89
CA ALA A 36 4.20 -4.30 13.09
C ALA A 36 3.55 -5.68 12.91
N GLU A 37 2.93 -5.95 11.77
CA GLU A 37 2.30 -7.25 11.45
C GLU A 37 3.30 -8.40 11.54
N ILE A 38 4.55 -8.18 11.11
CA ILE A 38 5.61 -9.20 11.15
C ILE A 38 6.42 -9.22 12.45
N GLY A 39 6.01 -8.44 13.47
CA GLY A 39 6.50 -8.55 14.83
C GLY A 39 7.55 -7.51 15.27
N PHE A 40 7.77 -6.44 14.51
CA PHE A 40 8.60 -5.33 14.98
C PHE A 40 7.81 -4.41 15.92
N THR A 41 8.49 -3.98 16.98
CA THR A 41 7.95 -3.00 17.93
C THR A 41 8.07 -1.58 17.37
N ALA A 42 7.28 -0.64 17.89
CA ALA A 42 7.37 0.77 17.52
C ALA A 42 8.80 1.33 17.71
N ASP A 43 9.47 1.01 18.82
CA ASP A 43 10.84 1.46 19.09
C ASP A 43 11.85 0.93 18.05
N GLN A 44 11.67 -0.29 17.55
CA GLN A 44 12.53 -0.85 16.50
C GLN A 44 12.28 -0.16 15.15
N ILE A 45 11.02 0.12 14.82
CA ILE A 45 10.64 0.83 13.59
C ILE A 45 11.22 2.25 13.60
N ASP A 46 11.17 2.93 14.74
CA ASP A 46 11.77 4.26 14.91
C ASP A 46 13.29 4.23 14.73
N ASN A 47 13.97 3.18 15.20
CA ASN A 47 15.40 3.01 14.97
C ASN A 47 15.71 2.79 13.48
N PHE A 48 14.92 1.99 12.76
CA PHE A 48 15.11 1.81 11.31
C PHE A 48 14.99 3.11 10.52
N ARG A 49 14.07 4.00 10.93
CA ARG A 49 13.94 5.34 10.35
C ARG A 49 15.16 6.21 10.62
N GLN A 50 15.71 6.16 11.83
CA GLN A 50 16.92 6.90 12.20
C GLN A 50 18.14 6.40 11.42
N GLU A 51 18.21 5.11 11.14
CA GLU A 51 19.28 4.48 10.35
C GLU A 51 19.10 4.66 8.83
N GLY A 52 17.94 5.12 8.37
CA GLY A 52 17.62 5.26 6.95
C GLY A 52 17.38 3.92 6.24
N ALA A 53 17.05 2.87 7.00
CA ALA A 53 16.69 1.56 6.46
C ALA A 53 15.27 1.54 5.87
N VAL A 54 14.42 2.50 6.27
CA VAL A 54 13.03 2.70 5.81
C VAL A 54 12.71 4.17 5.64
#